data_AF-A0A935ER40-F1
#
_entry.id   AF-A0A935ER40-F1
#
_cell.length_a   1.000
_cell.length_b   1.000
_cell.length_c   1.000
_cell.angle_alpha   90.00
_cell.angle_beta   90.00
_cell.angle_gamma   90.00
#
_symmetry.space_group_name_H-M   'P 1'
#
loop_
_entity.id
_entity.type
_entity.pdbx_description
1 polymer ?
#
loop_
_entity_poly.entity_id
_entity_poly.type
_entity_poly.pdbx_seq_one_letter_code
_entity_poly.pdbx_strand_id
1 'polypeptide(L)'
;MNQRELARGLGLSPAAVCRAIKRGMPAHSVEAARAWRASTVAPYARSGAGGQGAPPPTGAAPARGGLNLADERAALAREQRIGIRMKNAIARREYAPVEYLTLTLAAASSAFVEHLDHVPARLRREHPDLPAAALDAVLKTLADARNAFCDAAEELMTERMPRRGDFDTEDDEIEPED
;
A
#
# COMPACT_ATOMS: atom_id res chain seq x y z
N MET A 1 14.01 -45.12 -24.53
CA MET A 1 15.07 -44.17 -24.16
C MET A 1 14.93 -43.83 -22.68
N ASN A 2 16.01 -43.85 -21.90
CA ASN A 2 15.94 -43.58 -20.46
C ASN A 2 15.99 -42.05 -20.17
N GLN A 3 15.33 -41.57 -19.12
CA GLN A 3 15.22 -40.15 -18.76
C GLN A 3 16.59 -39.49 -18.56
N ARG A 4 17.59 -40.22 -18.04
CA ARG A 4 18.97 -39.71 -17.89
C ARG A 4 19.68 -39.47 -19.22
N GLU A 5 19.42 -40.31 -20.21
CA GLU A 5 19.99 -40.18 -21.56
C GLU A 5 19.31 -39.02 -22.29
N LEU A 6 17.99 -38.89 -22.15
CA LEU A 6 17.22 -37.77 -22.69
C LEU A 6 17.68 -36.43 -22.08
N ALA A 7 17.93 -36.38 -20.77
CA ALA A 7 18.47 -35.21 -20.09
C ALA A 7 19.86 -34.81 -20.61
N ARG A 8 20.75 -35.79 -20.81
CA ARG A 8 22.08 -35.57 -21.38
C ARG A 8 22.00 -35.04 -22.82
N GLY A 9 21.14 -35.63 -23.66
CA GLY A 9 20.94 -35.19 -25.06
C GLY A 9 20.32 -33.80 -25.21
N LEU A 10 19.61 -33.32 -24.17
CA LEU A 10 18.98 -32.00 -24.12
C LEU A 10 19.80 -30.94 -23.36
N GLY A 11 20.94 -31.32 -22.75
CA GLY A 11 21.73 -30.44 -21.89
C GLY A 11 20.95 -29.95 -20.65
N LEU A 12 20.01 -30.75 -20.15
CA LEU A 12 19.13 -30.40 -19.02
C LEU A 12 19.40 -31.25 -17.79
N SER A 13 18.98 -30.76 -16.63
CA SER A 13 18.93 -31.60 -15.43
C SER A 13 17.78 -32.63 -15.53
N PRO A 14 17.91 -33.82 -14.92
CA PRO A 14 16.85 -34.83 -14.91
C PRO A 14 15.52 -34.32 -14.31
N ALA A 15 15.60 -33.41 -13.34
CA ALA A 15 14.45 -32.76 -12.72
C ALA A 15 13.73 -31.80 -13.69
N ALA A 16 14.48 -31.07 -14.53
CA ALA A 16 13.89 -30.20 -15.56
C ALA A 16 13.15 -31.02 -16.62
N VAL A 17 13.71 -32.17 -17.02
CA VAL A 17 13.04 -33.12 -17.93
C VAL A 17 11.76 -33.70 -17.32
N CYS A 18 11.77 -34.08 -16.03
CA CYS A 18 10.58 -34.57 -15.35
C CYS A 18 9.43 -33.55 -15.39
N ARG A 19 9.73 -32.27 -15.11
CA ARG A 19 8.74 -31.19 -15.19
C ARG A 19 8.23 -30.95 -16.61
N ALA A 20 9.10 -31.07 -17.62
CA ALA A 20 8.71 -30.92 -19.01
C ALA A 20 7.81 -32.08 -19.49
N ILE A 21 8.11 -33.31 -19.08
CA ILE A 21 7.25 -34.48 -19.36
C ILE A 21 5.87 -34.30 -18.73
N LYS A 22 5.79 -33.83 -17.48
CA LYS A 22 4.50 -33.48 -16.82
C LYS A 22 3.71 -32.41 -17.58
N ARG A 23 4.38 -31.59 -18.39
CA ARG A 23 3.78 -30.54 -19.22
C ARG A 23 3.46 -31.00 -20.65
N GLY A 24 3.70 -32.28 -20.96
CA GLY A 24 3.39 -32.87 -22.26
C GLY A 24 4.58 -33.02 -23.21
N MET A 25 5.82 -32.88 -22.73
CA MET A 25 7.00 -33.08 -23.58
C MET A 25 7.14 -34.56 -24.00
N PRO A 26 7.26 -34.87 -25.30
CA PRO A 26 7.49 -36.23 -25.77
C PRO A 26 8.84 -36.77 -25.28
N ALA A 27 8.84 -38.01 -24.73
CA ALA A 27 10.01 -38.65 -24.12
C ALA A 27 10.66 -39.75 -24.97
N HIS A 28 10.13 -39.99 -26.18
CA HIS A 28 10.56 -41.09 -27.05
C HIS A 28 11.79 -40.73 -27.92
N SER A 29 12.07 -39.44 -28.13
CA SER A 29 13.29 -39.00 -28.84
C SER A 29 13.76 -37.61 -28.37
N VAL A 30 15.07 -37.35 -28.51
CA VAL A 30 15.68 -36.04 -28.20
C VAL A 30 15.19 -34.97 -29.16
N GLU A 31 14.99 -35.31 -30.43
CA GLU A 31 14.57 -34.39 -31.48
C GLU A 31 13.14 -33.90 -31.26
N ALA A 32 12.20 -34.79 -30.95
CA ALA A 32 10.82 -34.43 -30.62
C ALA A 32 10.76 -33.55 -29.35
N ALA A 33 11.59 -33.86 -28.35
CA ALA A 33 11.69 -33.06 -27.13
C ALA A 33 12.28 -31.66 -27.40
N ARG A 34 13.24 -31.53 -28.33
CA ARG A 34 13.78 -30.22 -28.76
C ARG A 34 12.74 -29.40 -29.50
N ALA A 35 12.03 -30.01 -30.45
CA ALA A 35 10.98 -29.34 -31.21
C ALA A 35 9.85 -28.84 -30.30
N TRP A 36 9.39 -29.66 -29.36
CA TRP A 36 8.39 -29.27 -28.36
C TRP A 36 8.88 -28.14 -27.45
N ARG A 37 10.14 -28.16 -27.03
CA ARG A 37 10.71 -27.08 -26.21
C ARG A 37 10.83 -25.77 -26.98
N ALA A 38 11.20 -25.81 -28.26
CA ALA A 38 11.29 -24.62 -29.11
C ALA A 38 9.94 -23.93 -29.30
N SER A 39 8.85 -24.70 -29.37
CA SER A 39 7.49 -24.15 -29.53
C SER A 39 6.81 -23.79 -28.20
N THR A 40 7.13 -24.50 -27.11
CA THR A 40 6.36 -24.41 -25.85
C THR A 40 7.08 -23.64 -24.75
N VAL A 41 8.41 -23.67 -24.73
CA VAL A 41 9.20 -22.98 -23.72
C VAL A 41 9.74 -21.70 -24.36
N ALA A 42 9.04 -20.59 -24.15
CA ALA A 42 9.59 -19.27 -24.45
C ALA A 42 10.98 -19.19 -23.77
N PRO A 43 12.06 -18.87 -24.51
CA PRO A 43 13.37 -18.75 -23.89
C PRO A 43 13.26 -17.66 -22.84
N TYR A 44 13.40 -18.06 -21.58
CA TYR A 44 13.52 -17.12 -20.48
C TYR A 44 14.83 -16.36 -20.75
N ALA A 45 14.71 -15.19 -21.38
CA ALA A 45 15.80 -14.25 -21.51
C ALA A 45 16.19 -13.89 -20.09
N ARG A 46 17.25 -14.54 -19.61
CA ARG A 46 17.86 -14.23 -18.33
C ARG A 46 18.45 -12.82 -18.50
N SER A 47 17.65 -11.79 -18.20
CA SER A 47 18.19 -10.44 -18.04
C SER A 47 19.02 -10.49 -16.76
N GLY A 48 20.33 -10.57 -16.94
CA GLY A 48 21.25 -10.71 -15.82
C GLY A 48 22.68 -10.98 -16.28
N ALA A 49 23.41 -9.88 -16.46
CA ALA A 49 24.87 -9.74 -16.47
C ALA A 49 25.66 -10.25 -17.70
N GLY A 50 26.11 -9.27 -18.51
CA GLY A 50 27.47 -9.28 -19.09
C GLY A 50 27.74 -10.12 -20.33
N GLY A 51 27.06 -9.83 -21.46
CA GLY A 51 27.43 -10.39 -22.76
C GLY A 51 27.15 -9.41 -23.89
N GLN A 52 28.21 -8.99 -24.58
CA GLN A 52 28.19 -8.02 -25.69
C GLN A 52 27.36 -8.52 -26.89
N GLY A 53 26.53 -7.61 -27.43
CA GLY A 53 26.23 -7.45 -28.85
C GLY A 53 25.56 -8.61 -29.59
N ALA A 54 24.23 -8.64 -29.61
CA ALA A 54 23.48 -9.10 -30.78
C ALA A 54 22.72 -7.89 -31.35
N PRO A 55 22.85 -7.55 -32.65
CA PRO A 55 22.12 -6.43 -33.23
C PRO A 55 20.61 -6.71 -33.19
N PRO A 56 19.76 -5.67 -33.02
CA PRO A 56 18.32 -5.86 -32.97
C PRO A 56 17.82 -6.41 -34.32
N PRO A 57 16.89 -7.39 -34.34
CA PRO A 57 16.23 -7.77 -35.58
C PRO A 57 15.41 -6.58 -36.09
N THR A 58 15.79 -6.09 -37.26
CA THR A 58 15.06 -5.10 -38.04
C THR A 58 13.66 -5.63 -38.34
N GLY A 59 12.63 -4.92 -37.88
CA GLY A 59 11.26 -5.09 -38.39
C GLY A 59 10.35 -6.04 -37.61
N ALA A 60 9.95 -5.63 -36.40
CA ALA A 60 8.63 -5.99 -35.89
C ALA A 60 7.78 -4.72 -35.87
N ALA A 61 6.87 -4.59 -36.84
CA ALA A 61 5.89 -3.51 -36.88
C ALA A 61 5.12 -3.46 -35.54
N PRO A 62 4.81 -2.27 -34.99
CA PRO A 62 3.99 -2.19 -33.79
C PRO A 62 2.63 -2.80 -34.10
N ALA A 63 2.27 -3.85 -33.35
CA ALA A 63 0.95 -4.42 -33.40
C ALA A 63 -0.05 -3.29 -33.09
N ARG A 64 -0.87 -2.95 -34.09
CA ARG A 64 -1.94 -1.95 -33.98
C ARG A 64 -2.82 -2.31 -32.77
N GLY A 65 -2.80 -1.45 -31.75
CA GLY A 65 -3.76 -1.45 -30.65
C GLY A 65 -3.28 -2.00 -29.30
N GLY A 66 -1.99 -2.31 -29.12
CA GLY A 66 -1.44 -2.69 -27.80
C GLY A 66 -0.63 -1.54 -27.21
N LEU A 67 -0.98 -1.12 -25.98
CA LEU A 67 -0.15 -0.20 -25.20
C LEU A 67 1.29 -0.71 -25.15
N ASN A 68 2.25 0.18 -25.35
CA ASN A 68 3.67 -0.15 -25.33
C ASN A 68 4.08 -0.55 -23.91
N LEU A 69 4.57 -1.79 -23.74
CA LEU A 69 4.97 -2.35 -22.45
C LEU A 69 6.03 -1.50 -21.71
N ALA A 70 6.85 -0.73 -22.44
CA ALA A 70 7.79 0.19 -21.82
C ALA A 70 7.07 1.35 -21.12
N ASP A 71 6.02 1.88 -21.74
CA ASP A 71 5.25 3.01 -21.23
C ASP A 71 4.42 2.60 -20.01
N GLU A 72 3.82 1.39 -20.03
CA GLU A 72 3.12 0.83 -18.86
C GLU A 72 4.06 0.58 -17.68
N ARG A 73 5.29 0.15 -17.93
CA ARG A 73 6.32 -0.03 -16.88
C ARG A 73 6.77 1.30 -16.30
N ALA A 74 6.93 2.32 -17.14
CA ALA A 74 7.26 3.67 -16.68
C ALA A 74 6.13 4.24 -15.81
N ALA A 75 4.87 4.04 -16.20
CA ALA A 75 3.71 4.43 -15.39
C ALA A 75 3.68 3.70 -14.03
N LEU A 76 3.87 2.38 -14.03
CA LEU A 76 3.92 1.60 -12.79
C LEU A 76 5.07 2.05 -11.86
N ALA A 77 6.25 2.34 -12.42
CA ALA A 77 7.39 2.82 -11.65
C ALA A 77 7.11 4.19 -10.99
N ARG A 78 6.40 5.09 -11.69
CA ARG A 78 5.94 6.37 -11.13
C ARG A 78 4.99 6.15 -9.96
N GLU A 79 3.97 5.31 -10.13
CA GLU A 79 3.01 4.99 -9.05
C GLU A 79 3.70 4.34 -7.84
N GLN A 80 4.64 3.43 -8.07
CA GLN A 80 5.43 2.82 -7.00
C GLN A 80 6.28 3.86 -6.26
N ARG A 81 6.91 4.81 -6.98
CA ARG A 81 7.67 5.91 -6.37
C ARG A 81 6.78 6.75 -5.45
N ILE A 82 5.56 7.08 -5.90
CA ILE A 82 4.58 7.84 -5.12
C ILE A 82 4.18 7.04 -3.86
N GLY A 83 3.86 5.75 -4.01
CA GLY A 83 3.49 4.90 -2.89
C GLY A 83 4.62 4.76 -1.86
N ILE A 84 5.87 4.63 -2.30
CA ILE A 84 7.05 4.61 -1.40
C ILE A 84 7.21 5.96 -0.70
N ARG A 85 7.08 7.07 -1.43
CA ARG A 85 7.13 8.43 -0.85
C ARG A 85 6.10 8.60 0.26
N MET A 86 4.84 8.22 0.03
CA MET A 86 3.78 8.30 1.04
C MET A 86 4.09 7.44 2.27
N LYS A 87 4.55 6.20 2.07
CA LYS A 87 4.95 5.31 3.18
C LYS A 87 6.10 5.89 4.00
N ASN A 88 7.11 6.46 3.34
CA ASN A 88 8.23 7.11 4.01
C ASN A 88 7.79 8.33 4.80
N ALA A 89 6.89 9.14 4.25
CA ALA A 89 6.39 10.33 4.92
C ALA A 89 5.51 9.97 6.15
N ILE A 90 4.72 8.89 6.07
CA ILE A 90 4.04 8.30 7.24
C ILE A 90 5.08 7.81 8.27
N ALA A 91 6.11 7.08 7.85
CA ALA A 91 7.16 6.59 8.74
C ALA A 91 7.93 7.73 9.44
N ARG A 92 8.07 8.88 8.77
CA ARG A 92 8.63 10.13 9.32
C ARG A 92 7.64 10.94 10.16
N ARG A 93 6.38 10.51 10.25
CA ARG A 93 5.28 11.21 10.95
C ARG A 93 4.94 12.58 10.35
N GLU A 94 5.23 12.78 9.08
CA GLU A 94 4.83 13.98 8.32
C GLU A 94 3.35 13.92 7.93
N TYR A 95 2.83 12.71 7.70
CA TYR A 95 1.40 12.46 7.45
C TYR A 95 0.85 11.39 8.37
N ALA A 96 -0.41 11.57 8.77
CA ALA A 96 -1.18 10.56 9.48
C ALA A 96 -2.41 10.17 8.65
N PRO A 97 -2.75 8.87 8.57
CA PRO A 97 -4.01 8.43 7.97
C PRO A 97 -5.20 9.05 8.69
N VAL A 98 -6.16 9.60 7.94
CA VAL A 98 -7.34 10.25 8.51
C VAL A 98 -8.11 9.31 9.44
N GLU A 99 -8.31 8.05 9.04
CA GLU A 99 -8.98 7.04 9.87
C GLU A 99 -8.30 6.87 11.23
N TYR A 100 -6.96 6.88 11.27
CA TYR A 100 -6.22 6.77 12.52
C TYR A 100 -6.42 8.00 13.41
N LEU A 101 -6.42 9.20 12.82
CA LEU A 101 -6.71 10.45 13.55
C LEU A 101 -8.14 10.46 14.10
N THR A 102 -9.12 10.08 13.28
CA THR A 102 -10.53 10.01 13.67
C THR A 102 -10.74 9.03 14.81
N LEU A 103 -10.20 7.81 14.70
CA LEU A 103 -10.33 6.80 15.74
C LEU A 103 -9.66 7.24 17.04
N THR A 104 -8.46 7.81 16.95
CA THR A 104 -7.70 8.27 18.12
C THR A 104 -8.44 9.41 18.83
N LEU A 105 -8.93 10.40 18.08
CA LEU A 105 -9.67 11.52 18.66
C LEU A 105 -11.00 11.05 19.27
N ALA A 106 -11.73 10.16 18.59
CA ALA A 106 -12.96 9.59 19.13
C ALA A 106 -12.70 8.84 20.44
N ALA A 107 -11.70 7.95 20.46
CA ALA A 107 -11.33 7.18 21.64
C ALA A 107 -10.89 8.08 22.81
N ALA A 108 -10.04 9.08 22.53
CA ALA A 108 -9.58 10.03 23.55
C ALA A 108 -10.73 10.86 24.12
N SER A 109 -11.61 11.39 23.27
CA SER A 109 -12.77 12.18 23.69
C SER A 109 -13.76 11.34 24.50
N SER A 110 -14.04 10.10 24.09
CA SER A 110 -14.90 9.19 24.85
C SER A 110 -14.34 8.87 26.24
N ALA A 111 -13.05 8.53 26.33
CA ALA A 111 -12.39 8.26 27.61
C ALA A 111 -12.37 9.49 28.53
N PHE A 112 -12.22 10.68 27.95
CA PHE A 112 -12.31 11.94 28.70
C PHE A 112 -13.70 12.15 29.31
N VAL A 113 -14.77 12.01 28.51
CA VAL A 113 -16.16 12.15 28.98
C VAL A 113 -16.48 11.12 30.07
N GLU A 114 -16.07 9.87 29.88
CA GLU A 114 -16.26 8.80 30.88
C GLU A 114 -15.60 9.16 32.23
N HIS A 115 -14.42 9.76 32.20
CA HIS A 115 -13.75 10.20 33.43
C HIS A 115 -14.53 11.32 34.15
N LEU A 116 -15.08 12.28 33.41
CA LEU A 116 -15.91 13.35 33.97
C LEU A 116 -17.18 12.79 34.62
N ASP A 117 -17.84 11.84 33.98
CA ASP A 117 -19.06 11.20 34.49
C ASP A 117 -18.81 10.40 35.78
N HIS A 118 -17.57 10.00 36.05
CA HIS A 118 -17.17 9.32 37.29
C HIS A 118 -16.85 10.27 38.45
N VAL A 119 -16.59 11.56 38.19
CA VAL A 119 -16.28 12.56 39.23
C VAL A 119 -17.35 12.64 40.33
N PRO A 120 -18.68 12.67 40.06
CA PRO A 120 -19.69 12.74 41.10
C PRO A 120 -19.60 11.57 42.11
N ALA A 121 -19.45 10.35 41.59
CA ALA A 121 -19.37 9.15 42.41
C ALA A 121 -18.08 9.14 43.25
N ARG A 122 -16.96 9.57 42.67
CA ARG A 122 -15.68 9.70 43.39
C ARG A 122 -15.77 10.75 44.49
N LEU A 123 -16.33 11.93 44.23
CA LEU A 123 -16.49 12.99 45.22
C LEU A 123 -17.35 12.54 46.40
N ARG A 124 -18.49 11.87 46.15
CA ARG A 124 -19.33 11.34 47.24
C ARG A 124 -18.63 10.29 48.09
N ARG A 125 -17.76 9.48 47.49
CA ARG A 125 -17.00 8.44 48.19
C ARG A 125 -15.85 9.02 49.00
N GLU A 126 -15.10 9.97 48.43
CA GLU A 126 -13.89 10.56 49.03
C GLU A 126 -14.23 11.70 50.00
N HIS A 127 -15.37 12.38 49.79
CA HIS A 127 -15.87 13.48 50.60
C HIS A 127 -17.36 13.29 50.95
N PRO A 128 -17.70 12.35 51.84
CA PRO A 128 -19.09 12.03 52.19
C PRO A 128 -19.84 13.21 52.85
N ASP A 129 -19.11 14.10 53.53
CA ASP A 129 -19.67 15.27 54.21
C ASP A 129 -19.80 16.50 53.28
N LEU A 130 -19.52 16.34 51.98
CA LEU A 130 -19.62 17.43 51.01
C LEU A 130 -21.09 17.94 50.94
N PRO A 131 -21.35 19.24 51.17
CA PRO A 131 -22.71 19.77 51.07
C PRO A 131 -23.29 19.54 49.67
N ALA A 132 -24.56 19.14 49.60
CA ALA A 132 -25.24 18.88 48.32
C ALA A 132 -25.16 20.07 47.36
N ALA A 133 -25.33 21.29 47.85
CA ALA A 133 -25.21 22.52 47.05
C ALA A 133 -23.80 22.71 46.45
N ALA A 134 -22.75 22.30 47.16
CA ALA A 134 -21.39 22.36 46.65
C ALA A 134 -21.14 21.29 45.58
N LEU A 135 -21.65 20.07 45.78
CA LEU A 135 -21.61 19.03 44.75
C LEU A 135 -22.35 19.49 43.48
N ASP A 136 -23.55 20.02 43.61
CA ASP A 136 -24.35 20.51 42.49
C ASP A 136 -23.64 21.63 41.72
N ALA A 137 -22.95 22.54 42.43
CA ALA A 137 -22.13 23.58 41.81
C ALA A 137 -20.99 22.98 40.97
N VAL A 138 -20.27 21.97 41.48
CA VAL A 138 -19.22 21.27 40.74
C VAL A 138 -19.78 20.56 39.51
N LEU A 139 -20.91 19.86 39.65
CA LEU A 139 -21.55 19.17 38.52
C LEU A 139 -21.99 20.15 37.42
N LYS A 140 -22.51 21.32 37.81
CA LYS A 140 -22.84 22.38 36.88
C LYS A 140 -21.60 22.88 36.14
N THR A 141 -20.51 23.18 36.86
CA THR A 141 -19.26 23.62 36.24
C THR A 141 -18.68 22.56 35.29
N LEU A 142 -18.77 21.27 35.62
CA LEU A 142 -18.35 20.19 34.73
C LEU A 142 -19.21 20.12 33.46
N ALA A 143 -20.52 20.30 33.58
CA ALA A 143 -21.42 20.35 32.43
C ALA A 143 -21.12 21.54 31.52
N ASP A 144 -20.92 22.74 32.10
CA ASP A 144 -20.55 23.94 31.37
C ASP A 144 -19.21 23.76 30.62
N ALA A 145 -18.21 23.17 31.29
CA ALA A 145 -16.92 22.86 30.68
C ALA A 145 -17.04 21.85 29.52
N ARG A 146 -17.90 20.83 29.65
CA ARG A 146 -18.15 19.85 28.58
C ARG A 146 -18.80 20.52 27.36
N ASN A 147 -19.76 21.39 27.58
CA ASN A 147 -20.43 22.10 26.48
C ASN A 147 -19.45 23.03 25.76
N ALA A 148 -18.66 23.81 26.51
CA ALA A 148 -17.63 24.68 25.93
C ALA A 148 -16.58 23.90 25.13
N PHE A 149 -16.23 22.68 25.55
CA PHE A 149 -15.34 21.80 24.78
C PHE A 149 -15.95 21.40 23.43
N CYS A 150 -17.24 21.02 23.40
CA CYS A 150 -17.94 20.68 22.17
C CYS A 150 -18.00 21.88 21.22
N ASP A 151 -18.33 23.06 21.74
CA ASP A 151 -18.41 24.30 20.94
C ASP A 151 -17.04 24.64 20.32
N ALA A 152 -15.97 24.58 21.11
CA ALA A 152 -14.61 24.83 20.62
C ALA A 152 -14.15 23.80 19.57
N ALA A 153 -14.56 22.53 19.72
CA ALA A 153 -14.27 21.50 18.73
C ALA A 153 -15.01 21.76 17.41
N GLU A 154 -16.27 22.20 17.46
CA GLU A 154 -17.07 22.56 16.28
C GLU A 154 -16.53 23.80 15.56
N GLU A 155 -16.13 24.83 16.32
CA GLU A 155 -15.49 26.04 15.80
C GLU A 155 -14.19 25.68 15.05
N LEU A 156 -13.34 24.84 15.64
CA LEU A 156 -12.10 24.39 15.00
C LEU A 156 -12.36 23.66 13.68
N MET A 157 -13.41 22.83 13.61
CA MET A 157 -13.81 22.14 12.39
C MET A 157 -14.34 23.08 11.31
N THR A 158 -15.00 24.17 11.70
CA THR A 158 -15.72 25.06 10.77
C THR A 158 -14.84 26.20 10.25
N GLU A 159 -14.01 26.80 11.12
CA GLU A 159 -13.24 28.00 10.80
C GLU A 159 -11.79 27.70 10.36
N ARG A 160 -11.23 26.58 10.83
CA ARG A 160 -9.78 26.32 10.73
C ARG A 160 -9.39 25.18 9.79
N MET A 161 -10.35 24.35 9.36
CA MET A 161 -10.11 23.40 8.27
C MET A 161 -10.33 24.08 6.92
N PRO A 162 -9.35 24.02 5.99
CA PRO A 162 -9.56 24.44 4.60
C PRO A 162 -10.78 23.68 4.06
N ARG A 163 -11.71 24.39 3.44
CA ARG A 163 -12.84 23.73 2.78
C ARG A 163 -12.29 22.86 1.67
N ARG A 164 -13.02 21.80 1.30
CA ARG A 164 -12.62 20.88 0.23
C ARG A 164 -12.25 21.56 -1.10
N GLY A 165 -12.67 22.81 -1.31
CA GLY A 165 -12.31 23.64 -2.47
C GLY A 165 -11.08 24.54 -2.31
N ASP A 166 -10.46 24.61 -1.14
CA ASP A 166 -9.29 25.47 -0.87
C ASP A 166 -7.96 24.75 -1.14
N PHE A 167 -8.00 23.45 -1.46
CA PHE A 167 -6.87 22.68 -1.93
C PHE A 167 -6.78 22.80 -3.46
N ASP A 168 -6.50 24.00 -3.96
CA ASP A 168 -6.04 24.13 -5.34
C ASP A 168 -4.78 23.28 -5.47
N THR A 169 -4.90 22.21 -6.26
CA THR A 169 -3.78 21.35 -6.59
C THR A 169 -2.95 22.18 -7.57
N GLU A 170 -1.94 22.88 -7.07
CA GLU A 170 -0.81 23.27 -7.89
C GLU A 170 -0.24 21.94 -8.41
N ASP A 171 -0.71 21.53 -9.59
CA ASP A 171 -0.05 20.54 -10.41
C ASP A 171 1.35 21.09 -10.63
N ASP A 172 2.30 20.63 -9.81
CA ASP A 172 3.72 20.77 -10.08
C ASP A 172 3.94 20.10 -11.44
N GLU A 173 3.84 20.87 -12.52
CA GLU A 173 4.38 20.53 -13.83
C GLU A 173 5.85 20.20 -13.59
N ILE A 174 6.14 18.90 -13.47
CA ILE A 174 7.50 18.40 -13.49
C ILE A 174 8.00 18.67 -14.91
N GLU A 175 8.62 19.83 -15.11
CA GLU A 175 9.36 20.14 -16.33
C GLU A 175 10.37 19.00 -16.54
N PRO A 176 10.38 18.37 -17.73
CA PRO A 176 11.40 17.38 -18.05
C PRO A 176 12.74 18.11 -18.16
N GLU A 177 13.69 17.78 -17.28
CA GLU A 177 15.10 18.16 -17.46
C GLU A 177 15.63 17.52 -18.76
N ASP A 178 16.18 18.38 -19.63
CA ASP A 178 16.84 18.06 -20.91
C ASP A 178 18.10 17.17 -20.77
#